data_AF-A0A1P8UXP8-F1
#
_entry.id   AF-A0A1P8UXP8-F1
#
_cell.length_a   1.000
_cell.length_b   1.000
_cell.length_c   1.000
_cell.angle_alpha   90.00
_cell.angle_beta   90.00
_cell.angle_gamma   90.00
#
_symmetry.space_group_name_H-M   'P 1'
#
loop_
_entity.id
_entity.type
_entity.pdbx_description
1 polymer ?
#
loop_
_entity_poly.entity_id
_entity_poly.type
_entity_poly.pdbx_seq_one_letter_code
_entity_poly.pdbx_strand_id
1 'polypeptide(L)'
;MTDKRKAEEGGLAPWFEAGRAEAPAPSGDWLARMEAMALEEQPARRSAEAPVARARRSRLREMLAALGGWPAMAGLAAACATGIWFGAAAPSGLPDWLPVSEGDAITALEPASGFDYAMLGL
;
A
#
# COMPACT_ATOMS: atom_id res chain seq x y z
N MET A 1 7.61 0.82 -19.88
CA MET A 1 8.55 0.79 -18.73
C MET A 1 8.98 -0.66 -18.43
N THR A 2 9.57 -1.36 -19.41
CA THR A 2 9.94 -2.80 -19.26
C THR A 2 11.24 -3.17 -20.00
N ASP A 3 11.73 -2.31 -20.89
CA ASP A 3 12.85 -2.64 -21.78
C ASP A 3 14.22 -2.61 -21.05
N LYS A 4 14.41 -1.68 -20.10
CA LYS A 4 15.67 -1.56 -19.35
C LYS A 4 16.00 -2.78 -18.46
N ARG A 5 14.99 -3.51 -17.97
CA ARG A 5 15.21 -4.72 -17.14
C ARG A 5 15.82 -5.87 -17.95
N LYS A 6 15.41 -6.06 -19.20
CA LYS A 6 15.97 -7.11 -20.07
C LYS A 6 17.43 -6.87 -20.45
N ALA A 7 17.82 -5.62 -20.66
CA ALA A 7 19.20 -5.26 -20.96
C ALA A 7 20.14 -5.49 -19.75
N GLU A 8 19.67 -5.21 -18.54
CA GLU A 8 20.38 -5.48 -17.27
C GLU A 8 20.45 -7.00 -16.96
N GLU A 9 19.34 -7.72 -17.19
CA GLU A 9 19.28 -9.19 -17.04
C GLU A 9 20.21 -9.92 -18.01
N GLY A 10 20.50 -9.35 -19.20
CA GLY A 10 21.36 -9.98 -20.20
C GLY A 10 22.78 -10.27 -19.72
N GLY A 11 23.35 -9.40 -18.87
CA GLY A 11 24.66 -9.62 -18.27
C GLY A 11 24.66 -10.60 -17.09
N LEU A 12 23.54 -10.71 -16.38
CA LEU A 12 23.37 -11.59 -15.21
C LEU A 12 22.79 -12.96 -15.57
N ALA A 13 22.22 -13.12 -16.77
CA ALA A 13 21.62 -14.36 -17.25
C ALA A 13 22.55 -15.58 -17.14
N PRO A 14 23.86 -15.51 -17.51
CA PRO A 14 24.77 -16.64 -17.34
C PRO A 14 24.96 -17.07 -15.88
N TRP A 15 24.92 -16.11 -14.94
CA TRP A 15 25.06 -16.38 -13.51
C TRP A 15 23.80 -17.04 -12.93
N PHE A 16 22.61 -16.63 -13.39
CA PHE A 16 21.36 -17.28 -13.03
C PHE A 16 21.21 -18.68 -13.66
N GLU A 17 21.76 -18.91 -14.84
CA GLU A 17 21.84 -20.26 -15.42
C GLU A 17 22.78 -21.16 -14.63
N ALA A 18 23.97 -20.68 -14.28
CA ALA A 18 24.89 -21.42 -13.42
C ALA A 18 24.26 -21.76 -12.05
N GLY A 19 23.58 -20.79 -11.43
CA GLY A 19 22.89 -21.01 -10.15
C GLY A 19 21.73 -22.00 -10.23
N ARG A 20 21.03 -22.09 -11.37
CA ARG A 20 19.98 -23.11 -11.58
C ARG A 20 20.56 -24.50 -11.85
N ALA A 21 21.69 -24.59 -12.55
CA ALA A 21 22.36 -25.85 -12.83
C ALA A 21 22.91 -26.52 -11.56
N GLU A 22 23.38 -25.71 -10.61
CA GLU A 22 23.94 -26.17 -9.32
C GLU A 22 22.90 -26.21 -8.19
N ALA A 23 21.62 -25.97 -8.49
CA ALA A 23 20.60 -25.93 -7.46
C ALA A 23 20.43 -27.31 -6.80
N PRO A 24 20.66 -27.46 -5.48
CA PRO A 24 20.50 -28.74 -4.82
C PRO A 24 19.01 -29.13 -4.82
N ALA A 25 18.74 -30.40 -5.13
CA ALA A 25 17.39 -30.93 -5.06
C ALA A 25 16.88 -30.85 -3.60
N PRO A 26 15.63 -30.37 -3.37
CA PRO A 26 15.08 -30.35 -2.03
C PRO A 26 14.98 -31.77 -1.46
N SER A 27 15.32 -31.92 -0.18
CA SER A 27 15.20 -33.22 0.51
C SER A 27 13.75 -33.72 0.53
N GLY A 28 13.56 -35.04 0.49
CA GLY A 28 12.23 -35.65 0.55
C GLY A 28 11.43 -35.25 1.80
N ASP A 29 12.09 -35.18 2.96
CA ASP A 29 11.47 -34.74 4.21
C ASP A 29 10.95 -33.30 4.15
N TRP A 30 11.67 -32.42 3.47
CA TRP A 30 11.24 -31.03 3.26
C TRP A 30 10.01 -30.97 2.35
N LEU A 31 10.00 -31.74 1.26
CA LEU A 31 8.85 -31.82 0.35
C LEU A 31 7.61 -32.36 1.07
N ALA A 32 7.76 -33.41 1.89
CA ALA A 32 6.67 -33.98 2.67
C ALA A 32 6.08 -32.98 3.67
N ARG A 33 6.92 -32.17 4.33
CA ARG A 33 6.47 -31.09 5.21
C ARG A 33 5.74 -29.98 4.45
N MET A 34 6.27 -29.59 3.29
CA MET A 34 5.64 -28.59 2.43
C MET A 34 4.25 -29.05 1.96
N GLU A 35 4.12 -30.31 1.56
CA GLU A 35 2.84 -30.90 1.14
C GLU A 35 1.84 -30.93 2.30
N ALA A 36 2.27 -31.34 3.50
CA ALA A 36 1.42 -31.31 4.69
C ALA A 36 0.90 -29.89 4.98
N MET A 37 1.77 -28.88 4.95
CA MET A 37 1.36 -27.48 5.13
C MET A 37 0.39 -27.03 4.03
N ALA A 38 0.61 -27.43 2.78
CA ALA A 38 -0.28 -27.09 1.68
C ALA A 38 -1.67 -27.73 1.84
N LEU A 39 -1.75 -28.95 2.39
CA LEU A 39 -3.01 -29.62 2.71
C LEU A 39 -3.74 -28.97 3.88
N GLU A 40 -3.01 -28.46 4.87
CA GLU A 40 -3.59 -27.72 6.00
C GLU A 40 -4.20 -26.38 5.56
N GLU A 41 -3.54 -25.66 4.65
CA GLU A 41 -4.01 -24.38 4.13
C GLU A 41 -5.07 -24.53 3.01
N GLN A 42 -5.30 -25.76 2.52
CA GLN A 42 -6.36 -25.98 1.54
C GLN A 42 -7.70 -25.60 2.16
N PRO A 43 -8.44 -24.64 1.57
CA PRO A 43 -9.75 -24.31 2.08
C PRO A 43 -10.60 -25.57 2.00
N ALA A 44 -11.13 -26.00 3.15
CA ALA A 44 -12.07 -27.11 3.18
C ALA A 44 -13.10 -26.89 2.08
N ARG A 45 -13.31 -27.89 1.20
CA ARG A 45 -14.40 -27.83 0.22
C ARG A 45 -15.62 -27.46 1.03
N ARG A 46 -16.16 -26.27 0.78
CA ARG A 46 -17.40 -25.85 1.43
C ARG A 46 -18.45 -26.81 0.91
N SER A 47 -18.71 -27.87 1.68
CA SER A 47 -19.91 -28.69 1.55
C SER A 47 -21.01 -27.69 1.31
N ALA A 48 -21.75 -27.83 0.20
CA ALA A 48 -22.77 -26.88 -0.19
C ALA A 48 -23.69 -26.66 1.02
N GLU A 49 -23.41 -25.61 1.77
CA GLU A 49 -24.05 -25.34 3.03
C GLU A 49 -25.45 -24.94 2.62
N ALA A 50 -26.46 -25.65 3.15
CA ALA A 50 -27.85 -25.27 2.96
C ALA A 50 -27.94 -23.75 3.12
N PRO A 51 -28.63 -23.02 2.20
CA PRO A 51 -28.50 -21.58 2.10
C PRO A 51 -28.75 -20.95 3.46
N VAL A 52 -27.66 -20.59 4.15
CA VAL A 52 -27.73 -19.91 5.44
C VAL A 52 -28.40 -18.59 5.09
N ALA A 53 -29.58 -18.36 5.65
CA ALA A 53 -30.33 -17.12 5.44
C ALA A 53 -29.33 -15.98 5.51
N ARG A 54 -29.11 -15.29 4.38
CA ARG A 54 -28.03 -14.33 4.22
C ARG A 54 -28.27 -13.26 5.29
N ALA A 55 -27.60 -13.39 6.43
CA ALA A 55 -27.66 -12.41 7.50
C ALA A 55 -27.42 -11.07 6.84
N ARG A 56 -28.36 -10.14 6.99
CA ARG A 56 -28.42 -8.88 6.25
C ARG A 56 -27.05 -8.21 6.37
N ARG A 57 -26.18 -8.44 5.39
CA ARG A 57 -24.78 -8.02 5.49
C ARG A 57 -24.85 -6.51 5.60
N SER A 58 -24.27 -5.96 6.65
CA SER A 58 -24.18 -4.51 6.81
C SER A 58 -23.61 -3.94 5.51
N ARG A 59 -24.30 -2.98 4.89
CA ARG A 59 -23.84 -2.36 3.64
C ARG A 59 -22.41 -1.82 3.77
N LEU A 60 -22.05 -1.38 4.99
CA LEU A 60 -20.70 -0.95 5.35
C LEU A 60 -19.68 -2.09 5.24
N ARG A 61 -20.03 -3.31 5.66
CA ARG A 61 -19.14 -4.49 5.50
C ARG A 61 -18.95 -4.89 4.04
N GLU A 62 -19.98 -4.76 3.21
CA GLU A 62 -19.84 -5.01 1.76
C GLU A 62 -19.00 -3.92 1.08
N MET A 63 -19.15 -2.64 1.44
CA MET A 63 -18.25 -1.58 0.97
C MET A 63 -16.82 -1.82 1.43
N LEU A 64 -16.60 -2.12 2.72
CA LEU A 64 -15.28 -2.43 3.26
C LEU A 64 -14.63 -3.62 2.55
N ALA A 65 -15.40 -4.69 2.27
CA ALA A 65 -14.91 -5.83 1.52
C ALA A 65 -14.53 -5.44 0.08
N ALA A 66 -15.30 -4.57 -0.58
CA ALA A 66 -14.98 -4.06 -1.92
C ALA A 66 -13.72 -3.17 -1.94
N LEU A 67 -13.43 -2.46 -0.85
CA LEU A 67 -12.23 -1.62 -0.69
C LEU A 67 -10.95 -2.39 -0.32
N GLY A 68 -11.00 -3.72 -0.14
CA GLY A 68 -9.85 -4.55 0.25
C GLY A 68 -9.91 -5.07 1.68
N GLY A 69 -11.03 -4.87 2.38
CA GLY A 69 -11.31 -5.41 3.71
C GLY A 69 -10.58 -4.68 4.84
N TRP A 70 -10.33 -5.41 5.92
CA TRP A 70 -9.61 -4.90 7.10
C TRP A 70 -8.20 -4.34 6.82
N PRO A 71 -7.35 -4.94 5.96
CA PRO A 71 -6.02 -4.36 5.69
C PRO A 71 -6.09 -2.99 5.01
N ALA A 72 -7.09 -2.73 4.16
CA ALA A 72 -7.29 -1.41 3.57
C ALA A 72 -7.64 -0.35 4.62
N MET A 73 -8.44 -0.69 5.64
CA MET A 73 -8.74 0.19 6.77
C MET A 73 -7.53 0.45 7.66
N ALA A 74 -6.71 -0.58 7.91
CA ALA A 74 -5.47 -0.42 8.65
C ALA A 74 -4.52 0.55 7.93
N GLY A 75 -4.40 0.44 6.60
CA GLY A 75 -3.63 1.37 5.79
C GLY A 75 -4.17 2.81 5.83
N LEU A 76 -5.49 2.98 5.72
CA LEU A 76 -6.13 4.30 5.82
C LEU A 76 -5.90 4.95 7.20
N ALA A 77 -6.06 4.18 8.29
CA ALA A 77 -5.80 4.67 9.64
C ALA A 77 -4.32 5.06 9.82
N ALA A 78 -3.39 4.26 9.31
CA ALA A 78 -1.96 4.58 9.34
C ALA A 78 -1.66 5.85 8.52
N ALA A 79 -2.29 6.04 7.35
CA ALA A 79 -2.14 7.26 6.55
C ALA A 79 -2.67 8.50 7.29
N CYS A 80 -3.82 8.41 7.95
CA CYS A 80 -4.35 9.47 8.80
C CYS A 80 -3.40 9.81 9.96
N ALA A 81 -2.91 8.80 10.68
CA ALA A 81 -1.96 8.99 11.77
C ALA A 81 -0.65 9.64 11.30
N THR A 82 -0.17 9.23 10.12
CA THR A 82 1.02 9.81 9.48
C THR A 82 0.78 11.26 9.06
N GLY A 83 -0.39 11.59 8.52
CA GLY A 83 -0.78 12.97 8.21
C GLY A 83 -0.83 13.85 9.46
N ILE A 84 -1.41 13.36 10.55
CA ILE A 84 -1.42 14.07 11.85
C ILE A 84 0.01 14.27 12.36
N TRP A 85 0.86 13.25 12.25
CA TRP A 85 2.26 13.31 12.67
C TRP A 85 3.03 14.40 11.92
N PHE A 86 2.94 14.42 10.58
CA PHE A 86 3.60 15.45 9.77
C PHE A 86 3.00 16.85 9.97
N GLY A 87 1.69 16.95 10.24
CA GLY A 87 1.06 18.23 10.54
C GLY A 87 1.48 18.81 11.90
N ALA A 88 1.69 17.95 12.90
CA ALA A 88 2.08 18.38 14.24
C ALA A 88 3.61 18.60 14.38
N ALA A 89 4.41 17.75 13.74
CA ALA A 89 5.87 17.86 13.72
C ALA A 89 6.30 18.43 12.37
N ALA A 90 6.12 19.75 12.19
CA ALA A 90 6.65 20.43 11.02
C ALA A 90 8.17 20.17 10.95
N PRO A 91 8.69 19.53 9.89
CA PRO A 91 10.11 19.22 9.80
C PRO A 91 10.92 20.52 9.82
N SER A 92 11.97 20.57 10.65
CA SER A 92 12.80 21.73 10.95
C SER A 92 13.64 22.28 9.78
N GLY A 93 13.25 22.02 8.52
CA GLY A 93 13.90 22.53 7.30
C GLY A 93 12.92 23.01 6.22
N LEU A 94 11.60 22.83 6.41
CA LEU A 94 10.58 23.40 5.49
C LEU A 94 10.70 24.93 5.29
N PRO A 95 10.94 25.75 6.33
CA PRO A 95 11.07 27.20 6.14
C PRO A 95 12.33 27.62 5.36
N ASP A 96 13.35 26.75 5.25
CA ASP A 96 14.57 27.04 4.48
C ASP A 96 14.37 26.84 2.97
N TRP A 97 13.48 25.94 2.55
CA TRP A 97 13.21 25.64 1.14
C TRP A 97 12.05 26.44 0.57
N LEU A 98 11.10 26.83 1.42
CA LEU A 98 9.97 27.66 1.04
C LEU A 98 9.87 28.80 2.06
N PRO A 99 10.43 29.98 1.78
CA PRO A 99 10.38 31.12 2.67
C PRO A 99 8.96 31.71 2.65
N VAL A 100 8.03 31.03 3.32
CA VAL A 100 6.69 31.55 3.59
C VAL A 100 6.71 32.09 5.02
N SER A 101 6.45 33.39 5.15
CA SER A 101 6.23 33.99 6.47
C SER A 101 5.00 33.33 7.10
N GLU A 102 4.99 33.06 8.41
CA GLU A 102 3.82 32.48 9.11
C GLU A 102 2.54 33.31 8.87
N GLY A 103 2.67 34.62 8.59
CA GLY A 103 1.56 35.50 8.22
C GLY A 103 1.07 35.36 6.77
N ASP A 104 1.83 34.74 5.88
CA ASP A 104 1.57 34.59 4.44
C ASP A 104 1.11 33.16 4.06
N ALA A 105 1.26 32.21 4.98
CA ALA A 105 0.90 30.81 4.78
C ALA A 105 -0.62 30.59 4.58
N ILE A 106 -1.46 31.47 5.14
CA ILE A 106 -2.92 31.38 5.04
C ILE A 106 -3.40 31.91 3.67
N THR A 107 -2.72 32.94 3.16
CA THR A 107 -3.02 33.60 1.86
C THR A 107 -2.54 32.76 0.67
N ALA A 108 -1.42 32.04 0.83
CA ALA A 108 -0.85 31.22 -0.24
C ALA A 108 -1.61 29.89 -0.47
N LEU A 109 -2.29 29.36 0.54
CA LEU A 109 -2.99 28.06 0.47
C LEU A 109 -4.46 28.16 0.01
N GLU A 110 -5.06 29.34 0.01
CA GLU A 110 -6.46 29.55 -0.31
C GLU A 110 -6.61 30.63 -1.42
N PRO A 111 -6.70 30.24 -2.70
CA PRO A 111 -6.66 31.21 -3.80
C PRO A 111 -7.91 32.09 -3.93
N ALA A 112 -9.02 31.81 -3.23
CA ALA A 112 -10.22 32.65 -3.31
C ALA A 112 -10.09 33.94 -2.47
N SER A 113 -9.46 33.88 -1.31
CA SER A 113 -9.23 35.01 -0.40
C SER A 113 -8.15 35.96 -0.90
N GLY A 114 -7.17 35.47 -1.66
CA GLY A 114 -6.19 36.33 -2.34
C GLY A 114 -6.82 37.28 -3.36
N PHE A 115 -7.95 36.89 -3.96
CA PHE A 115 -8.66 37.72 -4.93
C PHE A 115 -9.40 38.90 -4.27
N ASP A 116 -9.98 38.69 -3.09
CA ASP A 116 -10.64 39.75 -2.30
C ASP A 116 -9.62 40.79 -1.80
N TYR A 117 -8.41 40.37 -1.43
CA TYR A 117 -7.34 41.29 -1.04
C TYR A 117 -6.87 42.17 -2.22
N ALA A 118 -6.72 41.58 -3.41
CA ALA A 118 -6.39 42.32 -4.63
C ALA A 118 -7.50 43.31 -5.04
N MET A 119 -8.78 43.00 -4.73
CA MET A 119 -9.90 43.91 -4.96
C MET A 119 -9.99 45.05 -3.93
N LEU A 120 -9.55 44.82 -2.69
CA LEU A 120 -9.50 45.82 -1.63
C LEU A 120 -8.29 46.76 -1.73
N GLY A 121 -7.31 46.46 -2.59
CA GLY A 121 -6.20 47.35 -2.93
C GLY A 121 -5.21 47.59 -1.79
N LEU A 122 -5.09 46.63 -0.87
CA LEU A 122 -4.14 46.63 0.25
C LEU A 122 -2.92 45.75 -0.05
#